data_AF-A0A532E8U6-F1
#
_entry.id   AF-A0A532E8U6-F1
#
_cell.length_a   1.000
_cell.length_b   1.000
_cell.length_c   1.000
_cell.angle_alpha   90.00
_cell.angle_beta   90.00
_cell.angle_gamma   90.00
#
_symmetry.space_group_name_H-M   'P 1'
#
loop_
_entity.id
_entity.type
_entity.pdbx_description
1 polymer ?
#
loop_
_entity_poly.entity_id
_entity_poly.type
_entity_poly.pdbx_seq_one_letter_code
_entity_poly.pdbx_strand_id
1 'polypeptide(L)'
;MDKTAWDAILSLQRPGRPDILARVLATYLDDSRLLVEQIRSAVQSQDAVVLCQAAHRLKSSSAQLGVLATAARCKELETLGRLARIDEAAHLLSQLIEAHQFACTAITSELQQRSAG
;
A
#
# COMPACT_ATOMS: atom_id res chain seq x y z
N MET A 1 -2.24 11.78 -0.09
CA MET A 1 -1.55 11.08 -1.19
C MET A 1 -0.71 12.11 -1.92
N ASP A 2 0.47 11.73 -2.36
CA ASP A 2 1.33 12.58 -3.18
C ASP A 2 1.00 12.40 -4.66
N LYS A 3 0.38 13.42 -5.28
CA LYS A 3 -0.04 13.38 -6.68
C LYS A 3 1.13 13.48 -7.66
N THR A 4 2.31 13.93 -7.22
CA THR A 4 3.50 14.00 -8.10
C THR A 4 3.92 12.61 -8.59
N ALA A 5 3.72 11.57 -7.76
CA ALA A 5 3.94 10.18 -8.14
C ALA A 5 3.00 9.73 -9.28
N TRP A 6 1.77 10.26 -9.31
CA TRP A 6 0.78 9.94 -10.34
C TRP A 6 1.10 10.66 -11.64
N ASP A 7 1.51 11.92 -11.56
CA ASP A 7 1.98 12.69 -12.74
C ASP A 7 3.19 11.99 -13.39
N ALA A 8 4.11 11.46 -12.58
CA ALA A 8 5.23 10.67 -13.08
C ALA A 8 4.77 9.40 -13.83
N ILE A 9 3.75 8.70 -13.33
CA ILE A 9 3.17 7.54 -14.02
C ILE A 9 2.46 7.96 -15.32
N LEU A 10 1.72 9.07 -15.30
CA LEU A 10 1.04 9.62 -16.48
C LEU A 10 2.03 10.08 -17.55
N SER A 11 3.24 10.51 -17.18
CA SER A 11 4.29 10.84 -18.15
C SER A 11 4.73 9.66 -19.02
N LEU A 12 4.45 8.43 -18.58
CA LEU A 12 4.73 7.19 -19.31
C LEU A 12 3.59 6.80 -20.28
N GLN A 13 2.46 7.51 -20.26
CA GLN A 13 1.30 7.24 -21.13
C GLN A 13 1.69 7.40 -22.60
N ARG A 14 1.28 6.44 -23.43
CA ARG A 14 1.46 6.50 -24.88
C ARG A 14 0.11 6.71 -25.58
N PRO A 15 0.05 7.48 -26.68
CA PRO A 15 -1.17 7.61 -27.48
C PRO A 15 -1.72 6.24 -27.90
N GLY A 16 -3.04 6.06 -27.81
CA GLY A 16 -3.72 4.83 -28.21
C GLY A 16 -3.53 3.62 -27.29
N ARG A 17 -2.91 3.78 -26.10
CA ARG A 17 -2.82 2.73 -25.07
C ARG A 17 -3.84 2.96 -23.94
N PRO A 18 -4.27 1.91 -23.23
CA PRO A 18 -5.11 2.06 -22.03
C PRO A 18 -4.48 2.97 -20.98
N ASP A 19 -5.31 3.61 -20.14
CA ASP A 19 -4.87 4.49 -19.04
C ASP A 19 -3.92 3.71 -18.09
N ILE A 20 -2.65 4.06 -18.15
CA ILE A 20 -1.60 3.41 -17.36
C ILE A 20 -1.79 3.65 -15.86
N LEU A 21 -2.23 4.85 -15.47
CA LEU A 21 -2.45 5.18 -14.07
C LEU A 21 -3.63 4.39 -13.53
N ALA A 22 -4.74 4.33 -14.27
CA ALA A 22 -5.89 3.53 -13.85
C ALA A 22 -5.52 2.05 -13.63
N ARG A 23 -4.73 1.46 -14.55
CA ARG A 23 -4.26 0.08 -14.41
C ARG A 23 -3.39 -0.10 -13.17
N VAL A 24 -2.41 0.78 -12.95
CA VAL A 24 -1.49 0.70 -11.81
C VAL A 24 -2.23 0.87 -10.48
N LEU A 25 -3.17 1.80 -10.41
CA LEU A 25 -4.01 2.03 -9.24
C LEU A 25 -4.90 0.82 -8.94
N ALA A 26 -5.51 0.20 -9.95
CA ALA A 26 -6.30 -1.02 -9.79
C ALA A 26 -5.45 -2.18 -9.26
N THR A 27 -4.28 -2.43 -9.85
CA THR A 27 -3.35 -3.47 -9.37
C THR A 27 -2.94 -3.22 -7.92
N TYR A 28 -2.64 -1.98 -7.55
CA TYR A 28 -2.31 -1.65 -6.17
C TYR A 28 -3.46 -1.94 -5.20
N LEU A 29 -4.71 -1.65 -5.56
CA LEU A 29 -5.85 -1.94 -4.69
C LEU A 29 -5.95 -3.43 -4.37
N ASP A 30 -5.75 -4.30 -5.35
CA ASP A 30 -5.82 -5.75 -5.19
C ASP A 30 -4.64 -6.28 -4.36
N ASP A 31 -3.41 -5.93 -4.76
CA ASP A 31 -2.19 -6.42 -4.12
C ASP A 31 -2.07 -5.91 -2.68
N SER A 32 -2.41 -4.64 -2.44
CA SER A 32 -2.28 -4.04 -1.10
C SER A 32 -3.23 -4.65 -0.09
N ARG A 33 -4.46 -5.02 -0.49
CA ARG A 33 -5.42 -5.72 0.39
C ARG A 33 -4.88 -7.07 0.82
N LEU A 34 -4.31 -7.83 -0.12
CA LEU A 34 -3.68 -9.12 0.17
C LEU A 34 -2.49 -8.95 1.13
N LEU A 35 -1.66 -7.95 0.93
CA LEU A 35 -0.50 -7.69 1.78
C LEU A 35 -0.92 -7.24 3.20
N VAL A 36 -1.95 -6.40 3.34
CA VAL A 36 -2.49 -6.04 4.67
C VAL A 36 -3.04 -7.27 5.40
N GLU A 37 -3.70 -8.17 4.69
CA GLU A 37 -4.17 -9.44 5.25
C GLU A 37 -3.00 -10.30 5.75
N GLN A 38 -1.95 -10.44 4.94
CA GLN A 38 -0.74 -11.18 5.33
C GLN A 38 -0.06 -10.57 6.55
N ILE A 39 0.03 -9.24 6.63
CA ILE A 39 0.56 -8.53 7.80
C ILE A 39 -0.30 -8.83 9.03
N ARG A 40 -1.64 -8.76 8.91
CA ARG A 40 -2.55 -9.07 10.02
C ARG A 40 -2.37 -10.51 10.51
N SER A 41 -2.33 -11.47 9.59
CA SER A 41 -2.13 -12.88 9.92
C SER A 41 -0.78 -13.12 10.60
N ALA A 42 0.29 -12.50 10.09
CA ALA A 42 1.61 -12.60 10.69
C ALA A 42 1.67 -12.08 12.13
N VAL A 43 0.99 -10.96 12.43
CA VAL A 43 0.87 -10.44 13.80
C VAL A 43 0.12 -11.43 14.69
N GLN A 44 -0.98 -12.02 14.21
CA GLN A 44 -1.76 -13.01 14.96
C GLN A 44 -0.98 -14.31 15.23
N SER A 45 -0.21 -14.79 14.25
CA SER A 45 0.59 -16.00 14.36
C SER A 45 1.98 -15.76 14.96
N GLN A 46 2.30 -14.51 15.32
CA GLN A 46 3.63 -14.09 15.82
C GLN A 46 4.77 -14.44 14.85
N ASP A 47 4.51 -14.40 13.53
CA ASP A 47 5.51 -14.65 12.49
C ASP A 47 6.22 -13.37 12.07
N ALA A 48 7.35 -13.09 12.72
CA ALA A 48 8.16 -11.90 12.46
C ALA A 48 8.76 -11.85 11.03
N VAL A 49 9.02 -13.01 10.42
CA VAL A 49 9.60 -13.10 9.07
C VAL A 49 8.56 -12.70 8.03
N VAL A 50 7.35 -13.27 8.12
CA VAL A 50 6.25 -12.92 7.23
C VAL A 50 5.85 -11.46 7.41
N LEU A 51 5.80 -10.96 8.67
CA LEU A 51 5.54 -9.55 8.95
C LEU A 51 6.53 -8.64 8.20
N CYS A 52 7.83 -8.92 8.36
CA CYS A 52 8.88 -8.13 7.73
C CYS A 52 8.75 -8.10 6.20
N GLN A 53 8.55 -9.27 5.58
CA GLN A 53 8.48 -9.40 4.12
C GLN A 53 7.22 -8.74 3.54
N ALA A 54 6.05 -8.97 4.14
CA ALA A 54 4.79 -8.40 3.68
C ALA A 54 4.79 -6.86 3.85
N ALA A 55 5.26 -6.37 5.00
CA ALA A 55 5.40 -4.94 5.25
C ALA A 55 6.41 -4.28 4.28
N HIS A 56 7.54 -4.94 3.99
CA HIS A 56 8.51 -4.43 3.02
C HIS A 56 7.90 -4.27 1.61
N ARG A 57 7.16 -5.27 1.14
CA ARG A 57 6.52 -5.23 -0.19
C ARG A 57 5.48 -4.12 -0.26
N LEU A 58 4.60 -4.04 0.74
CA LEU A 58 3.57 -3.01 0.78
C LEU A 58 4.16 -1.61 0.90
N LYS A 59 5.21 -1.43 1.71
CA LYS A 59 5.94 -0.16 1.82
C LYS A 59 6.40 0.33 0.45
N SER A 60 7.07 -0.53 -0.32
CA SER A 60 7.64 -0.16 -1.62
C SER A 60 6.55 0.20 -2.63
N SER A 61 5.49 -0.59 -2.74
CA SER A 61 4.38 -0.30 -3.65
C SER A 61 3.63 0.97 -3.24
N SER A 62 3.38 1.16 -1.93
CA SER A 62 2.75 2.38 -1.41
C SER A 62 3.60 3.62 -1.67
N ALA A 63 4.92 3.56 -1.45
CA ALA A 63 5.82 4.68 -1.70
C ALA A 63 5.87 5.07 -3.18
N GLN A 64 5.92 4.08 -4.08
CA GLN A 64 5.93 4.31 -5.53
C GLN A 64 4.68 5.06 -6.02
N LEU A 65 3.54 4.91 -5.33
CA LEU A 65 2.26 5.55 -5.69
C LEU A 65 1.92 6.78 -4.84
N GLY A 66 2.86 7.27 -4.03
CA GLY A 66 2.61 8.44 -3.18
C GLY A 66 1.63 8.16 -2.02
N VAL A 67 1.43 6.89 -1.66
CA VAL A 67 0.59 6.45 -0.52
C VAL A 67 1.43 6.49 0.76
N LEU A 68 1.91 7.69 1.11
CA LEU A 68 3.00 7.87 2.07
C LEU A 68 2.65 7.43 3.50
N ALA A 69 1.40 7.62 3.95
CA ALA A 69 0.98 7.20 5.29
C ALA A 69 1.03 5.68 5.46
N THR A 70 0.51 4.92 4.49
CA THR A 70 0.61 3.45 4.47
C THR A 70 2.07 3.01 4.42
N ALA A 71 2.89 3.65 3.57
CA ALA A 71 4.31 3.33 3.47
C ALA A 71 5.05 3.56 4.80
N ALA A 72 4.74 4.63 5.53
CA ALA A 72 5.34 4.93 6.83
C ALA A 72 5.01 3.85 7.87
N ARG A 73 3.74 3.46 7.99
CA ARG A 73 3.33 2.37 8.91
C ARG A 73 3.96 1.04 8.55
N CYS A 74 4.06 0.73 7.25
CA CYS A 74 4.76 -0.47 6.80
C CYS A 74 6.25 -0.46 7.16
N LYS A 75 6.93 0.69 7.08
CA LYS A 75 8.34 0.80 7.49
C LYS A 75 8.53 0.50 8.98
N GLU A 76 7.61 0.94 9.82
CA GLU A 76 7.64 0.67 11.27
C GLU A 76 7.41 -0.82 11.55
N LEU A 77 6.41 -1.43 10.92
CA LEU A 77 6.13 -2.87 11.01
C LEU A 77 7.26 -3.75 10.45
N GLU A 78 7.85 -3.37 9.33
CA GLU A 78 9.04 -4.03 8.76
C GLU A 78 10.20 -4.01 9.76
N THR A 79 10.38 -2.89 10.47
CA THR A 79 11.43 -2.73 11.48
C THR A 79 11.18 -3.64 12.68
N LEU A 80 9.94 -3.71 13.18
CA LEU A 80 9.58 -4.64 14.26
C LEU A 80 9.80 -6.11 13.86
N GLY A 81 9.39 -6.49 12.65
CA GLY A 81 9.64 -7.84 12.13
C GLY A 81 11.13 -8.16 12.04
N ARG A 82 11.96 -7.22 11.58
CA ARG A 82 13.43 -7.39 11.52
C ARG A 82 14.07 -7.53 12.91
N LEU A 83 13.55 -6.84 13.90
CA LEU A 83 14.04 -6.89 15.28
C LEU A 83 13.41 -8.03 16.10
N ALA A 84 12.53 -8.84 15.51
CA ALA A 84 11.74 -9.87 16.19
C ALA A 84 10.91 -9.35 17.38
N ARG A 85 10.44 -8.10 17.30
CA ARG A 85 9.59 -7.42 18.32
C ARG A 85 8.13 -7.35 17.86
N ILE A 86 7.59 -8.49 17.44
CA ILE A 86 6.24 -8.57 16.84
C ILE A 86 5.11 -8.38 17.87
N ASP A 87 5.41 -8.59 19.15
CA ASP A 87 4.56 -8.30 20.29
C ASP A 87 4.14 -6.82 20.36
N GLU A 88 4.95 -5.91 19.80
CA GLU A 88 4.66 -4.47 19.73
C GLU A 88 3.88 -4.05 18.47
N ALA A 89 3.61 -4.99 17.55
CA ALA A 89 3.05 -4.67 16.24
C ALA A 89 1.55 -4.35 16.26
N ALA A 90 0.82 -4.71 17.32
CA ALA A 90 -0.65 -4.61 17.36
C ALA A 90 -1.15 -3.17 17.12
N HIS A 91 -0.54 -2.17 17.75
CA HIS A 91 -0.96 -0.78 17.58
C HIS A 91 -0.65 -0.27 16.16
N LEU A 92 0.52 -0.61 15.63
CA LEU A 92 0.92 -0.23 14.28
C LEU A 92 0.08 -0.91 13.20
N LEU A 93 -0.37 -2.14 13.44
CA LEU A 93 -1.30 -2.84 12.55
C LEU A 93 -2.63 -2.09 12.44
N SER A 94 -3.21 -1.65 13.55
CA SER A 94 -4.44 -0.84 13.52
C SER A 94 -4.25 0.45 12.71
N GLN A 95 -3.15 1.16 12.94
CA GLN A 95 -2.84 2.38 12.18
C GLN A 95 -2.59 2.10 10.69
N LEU A 96 -1.96 0.96 10.35
CA LEU A 96 -1.78 0.54 8.96
C LEU A 96 -3.13 0.31 8.28
N ILE A 97 -4.06 -0.39 8.95
CA ILE A 97 -5.39 -0.69 8.41
C ILE A 97 -6.15 0.60 8.11
N GLU A 98 -6.15 1.55 9.05
CA GLU A 98 -6.80 2.86 8.85
C GLU A 98 -6.19 3.64 7.68
N ALA A 99 -4.85 3.74 7.64
CA ALA A 99 -4.15 4.45 6.56
C ALA A 99 -4.39 3.80 5.19
N HIS A 100 -4.41 2.46 5.14
CA HIS A 100 -4.70 1.69 3.94
C HIS A 100 -6.15 1.87 3.47
N GLN A 101 -7.13 1.83 4.37
CA GLN A 101 -8.53 2.07 4.04
C GLN A 101 -8.76 3.47 3.46
N PHE A 102 -8.14 4.49 4.07
CA PHE A 102 -8.17 5.85 3.55
C PHE A 102 -7.58 5.93 2.14
N ALA A 103 -6.42 5.30 1.91
CA ALA A 103 -5.79 5.25 0.60
C ALA A 103 -6.66 4.52 -0.44
N CYS A 104 -7.25 3.37 -0.09
CA CYS A 104 -8.13 2.63 -0.99
C CYS A 104 -9.36 3.44 -1.40
N THR A 105 -9.92 4.20 -0.46
CA THR A 105 -11.08 5.08 -0.73
C THR A 105 -10.71 6.19 -1.71
N ALA A 106 -9.58 6.86 -1.46
CA ALA A 106 -9.08 7.92 -2.34
C ALA A 106 -8.78 7.40 -3.76
N ILE A 107 -8.12 6.25 -3.87
CA ILE A 107 -7.79 5.63 -5.16
C ILE A 107 -9.07 5.20 -5.90
N THR A 108 -10.04 4.62 -5.21
CA THR A 108 -11.31 4.20 -5.82
C THR A 108 -12.06 5.40 -6.39
N SER A 109 -12.08 6.52 -5.66
CA SER A 109 -12.69 7.78 -6.13
C SER A 109 -12.01 8.31 -7.40
N GLU A 110 -10.67 8.30 -7.45
CA GLU A 110 -9.91 8.70 -8.64
C GLU A 110 -10.24 7.80 -9.85
N LEU A 111 -10.30 6.48 -9.66
CA LEU A 111 -10.66 5.53 -10.73
C LEU A 111 -12.08 5.77 -11.28
N GLN A 112 -13.02 6.10 -10.40
CA GLN A 112 -14.39 6.42 -10.80
C GLN A 112 -14.45 7.71 -11.62
N GLN A 113 -13.71 8.75 -11.20
CA GLN A 113 -13.63 10.02 -11.94
C GLN A 113 -13.03 9.83 -13.33
N ARG A 114 -12.01 8.97 -13.46
CA ARG A 114 -11.37 8.63 -14.74
C ARG A 114 -12.24 7.80 -15.68
N SER A 115 -13.15 7.01 -15.13
CA SER A 115 -14.06 6.17 -15.94
C SER A 115 -15.28 6.95 -16.45
N ALA A 116 -15.56 8.12 -15.86
CA ALA A 116 -16.69 8.97 -16.18
C ALA A 116 -16.38 10.07 -17.21
N GLY A 117 -15.12 10.22 -17.62
CA GLY A 117 -14.65 11.19 -18.62
C GLY A 117 -14.10 10.51 -19.85
#